data_AF-A0A1W9GKK5-F1
#
_entry.id   AF-A0A1W9GKK5-F1
#
_cell.length_a   1.000
_cell.length_b   1.000
_cell.length_c   1.000
_cell.angle_alpha   90.00
_cell.angle_beta   90.00
_cell.angle_gamma   90.00
#
_symmetry.space_group_name_H-M   'P 1'
#
loop_
_entity.id
_entity.type
_entity.pdbx_description
1 polymer ?
#
loop_
_entity_poly.entity_id
_entity_poly.type
_entity_poly.pdbx_seq_one_letter_code
_entity_poly.pdbx_strand_id
1 'polypeptide(L)'
;MHMTRVIYAALLGFALASTLTGEALAGEPVGSTKQVPALDRKTADHARYIIKIAGCNDCHTTGYAEAAGKIPEKDWLKGDGMGWRGPWGTTYASNLRLYFHNLTEEQWVRTARSVEFRPPMPWFVLREMKEQDLRAIYRFVRHLGPAGEPAPAYVPPDQEPKPPFILFPAAPQAAQ
;
A
#
# COMPACT_ATOMS: atom_id res chain seq x y z
N MET A 1 17.73 -49.33 -72.41
CA MET A 1 16.95 -50.58 -72.56
C MET A 1 15.50 -50.28 -72.20
N HIS A 2 14.61 -50.45 -73.19
CA HIS A 2 13.17 -50.78 -73.17
C HIS A 2 12.23 -49.98 -72.23
N MET A 3 11.32 -49.19 -72.81
CA MET A 3 9.89 -49.54 -73.09
C MET A 3 9.08 -49.65 -71.77
N THR A 4 7.95 -49.00 -71.55
CA THR A 4 6.73 -49.01 -72.38
C THR A 4 5.70 -48.04 -71.77
N ARG A 5 4.86 -47.42 -72.60
CA ARG A 5 3.61 -46.73 -72.20
C ARG A 5 2.49 -47.75 -71.97
N VAL A 6 1.70 -47.65 -70.88
CA VAL A 6 0.35 -48.26 -70.76
C VAL A 6 -0.48 -47.43 -69.74
N ILE A 7 -1.44 -46.60 -70.19
CA ILE A 7 -2.94 -46.73 -70.17
C ILE A 7 -3.63 -46.36 -68.84
N TYR A 8 -4.64 -45.48 -69.00
CA TYR A 8 -5.60 -44.95 -68.02
C TYR A 8 -6.55 -46.00 -67.42
N ALA A 9 -6.90 -45.84 -66.14
CA ALA A 9 -8.16 -46.29 -65.52
C ALA A 9 -8.44 -45.36 -64.32
N ALA A 10 -9.36 -44.40 -64.42
CA ALA A 10 -10.81 -44.52 -64.17
C ALA A 10 -11.18 -44.79 -62.69
N LEU A 11 -11.69 -43.72 -62.06
CA LEU A 11 -12.75 -43.65 -61.04
C LEU A 11 -12.59 -44.40 -59.71
N LEU A 12 -12.64 -43.66 -58.61
CA LEU A 12 -13.80 -43.66 -57.69
C LEU A 12 -13.52 -42.72 -56.51
N GLY A 13 -14.41 -41.73 -56.35
CA GLY A 13 -14.39 -40.83 -55.20
C GLY A 13 -14.83 -41.56 -53.94
N PHE A 14 -14.19 -41.21 -52.83
CA PHE A 14 -14.75 -41.38 -51.49
C PHE A 14 -14.47 -40.09 -50.72
N ALA A 15 -15.51 -39.27 -50.57
CA ALA A 15 -15.53 -38.18 -49.62
C ALA A 15 -15.87 -38.77 -48.25
N LEU A 16 -14.92 -38.72 -47.31
CA LEU A 16 -15.23 -38.87 -45.88
C LEU A 16 -15.25 -37.48 -45.25
N ALA A 17 -16.45 -37.02 -44.90
CA ALA A 17 -16.66 -35.87 -44.04
C ALA A 17 -16.41 -36.29 -42.59
N SER A 18 -15.40 -35.68 -41.94
CA SER A 18 -15.13 -35.86 -40.52
C SER A 18 -15.90 -34.81 -39.72
N THR A 19 -16.96 -35.22 -39.03
CA THR A 19 -17.65 -34.39 -38.03
C THR A 19 -16.88 -34.47 -36.71
N LEU A 20 -16.12 -33.42 -36.39
CA LEU A 20 -15.57 -33.18 -35.06
C LEU A 20 -16.67 -32.57 -34.18
N THR A 21 -17.30 -33.38 -33.33
CA THR A 21 -18.08 -32.91 -32.20
C THR A 21 -17.11 -32.41 -31.13
N GLY A 22 -16.94 -31.10 -31.03
CA GLY A 22 -16.28 -30.48 -29.89
C GLY A 22 -17.30 -30.24 -28.78
N GLU A 23 -17.25 -31.03 -27.71
CA GLU A 23 -17.87 -30.66 -26.43
C GLU A 23 -17.18 -29.41 -25.90
N ALA A 24 -17.86 -28.27 -26.08
CA ALA A 24 -17.53 -27.05 -25.37
C ALA A 24 -17.82 -27.26 -23.88
N LEU A 25 -16.77 -27.35 -23.07
CA LEU A 25 -16.84 -27.19 -21.63
C LEU A 25 -17.40 -25.78 -21.36
N ALA A 26 -18.70 -25.71 -21.07
CA ALA A 26 -19.33 -24.51 -20.57
C ALA A 26 -18.69 -24.18 -19.21
N GLY A 27 -17.75 -23.23 -19.22
CA GLY A 27 -17.24 -22.62 -18.01
C GLY A 27 -18.39 -21.96 -17.26
N GLU A 28 -18.51 -22.25 -15.97
CA GLU A 28 -19.47 -21.58 -15.10
C GLU A 28 -19.24 -20.06 -15.13
N PRO A 29 -20.30 -19.24 -15.06
CA PRO A 29 -20.15 -17.80 -15.03
C PRO A 29 -19.37 -17.44 -13.76
N VAL A 30 -18.14 -16.93 -13.96
CA VAL A 30 -17.33 -16.35 -12.90
C VAL A 30 -18.19 -15.31 -12.19
N GLY A 31 -18.41 -15.56 -10.90
CA GLY A 31 -19.29 -14.78 -10.06
C GLY A 31 -19.05 -13.29 -10.19
N SER A 32 -20.17 -12.57 -10.31
CA SER A 32 -20.28 -11.12 -10.22
C SER A 32 -19.26 -10.55 -9.24
N THR A 33 -18.31 -9.78 -9.78
CA THR A 33 -17.42 -8.95 -8.98
C THR A 33 -18.29 -7.99 -8.19
N LYS A 34 -18.58 -8.32 -6.92
CA LYS A 34 -19.12 -7.34 -5.97
C LYS A 34 -18.14 -6.17 -5.97
N GLN A 35 -18.49 -5.11 -6.69
CA GLN A 35 -17.78 -3.84 -6.64
C GLN A 35 -17.67 -3.46 -5.16
N VAL A 36 -16.44 -3.37 -4.66
CA VAL A 36 -16.17 -2.85 -3.33
C VAL A 36 -16.82 -1.47 -3.27
N PRO A 37 -17.75 -1.21 -2.34
CA PRO A 37 -18.42 0.08 -2.27
C PRO A 37 -17.38 1.19 -2.21
N ALA A 38 -17.53 2.20 -3.05
CA ALA A 38 -16.71 3.40 -2.98
C ALA A 38 -16.84 4.01 -1.56
N LEU A 39 -15.74 4.52 -1.02
CA LEU A 39 -15.74 5.15 0.30
C LEU A 39 -16.72 6.32 0.32
N ASP A 40 -17.65 6.35 1.28
CA ASP A 40 -18.61 7.43 1.36
C ASP A 40 -17.91 8.76 1.68
N ARG A 41 -18.46 9.85 1.13
CA ARG A 41 -17.86 11.18 1.22
C ARG A 41 -17.73 11.67 2.67
N LYS A 42 -18.69 11.36 3.54
CA LYS A 42 -18.68 11.81 4.94
C LYS A 42 -17.53 11.17 5.71
N THR A 43 -17.35 9.85 5.57
CA THR A 43 -16.22 9.13 6.16
C THR A 43 -14.89 9.65 5.61
N ALA A 44 -14.81 9.86 4.29
CA ALA A 44 -13.60 10.37 3.67
C ALA A 44 -13.25 11.79 4.15
N ASP A 45 -14.23 12.70 4.23
CA ASP A 45 -14.04 14.07 4.70
C ASP A 45 -13.66 14.12 6.19
N HIS A 46 -14.27 13.26 7.02
CA HIS A 46 -13.92 13.11 8.43
C HIS A 46 -12.48 12.60 8.62
N ALA A 47 -12.09 11.56 7.87
CA ALA A 47 -10.73 11.05 7.90
C ALA A 47 -9.71 12.11 7.46
N ARG A 48 -10.00 12.83 6.37
CA ARG A 48 -9.22 14.00 5.89
C ARG A 48 -8.98 15.01 7.00
N TYR A 49 -10.05 15.38 7.71
CA TYR A 49 -9.98 16.32 8.81
C TYR A 49 -9.06 15.81 9.91
N ILE A 50 -9.28 14.58 10.40
CA ILE A 50 -8.47 13.99 11.48
C ILE A 50 -7.00 13.88 11.09
N ILE A 51 -6.69 13.38 9.89
CA ILE A 51 -5.32 13.23 9.39
C ILE A 51 -4.55 14.55 9.39
N LYS A 52 -5.25 15.66 9.09
CA LYS A 52 -4.66 17.00 9.17
C LYS A 52 -4.48 17.44 10.62
N ILE A 53 -5.54 17.42 11.43
CA ILE A 53 -5.49 18.02 12.77
C ILE A 53 -4.70 17.20 13.79
N ALA A 54 -4.59 15.89 13.58
CA ALA A 54 -3.77 15.00 14.40
C ALA A 54 -2.31 14.93 13.93
N GLY A 55 -1.93 15.72 12.92
CA GLY A 55 -0.55 15.85 12.46
C GLY A 55 0.01 14.62 11.75
N CYS A 56 -0.83 13.71 11.22
CA CYS A 56 -0.33 12.50 10.57
C CYS A 56 0.55 12.83 9.35
N ASN A 57 0.16 13.84 8.58
CA ASN A 57 0.91 14.29 7.41
C ASN A 57 2.26 14.93 7.77
N ASP A 58 2.40 15.50 8.97
CA ASP A 58 3.61 16.25 9.36
C ASP A 58 4.86 15.36 9.35
N CYS A 59 4.68 14.05 9.58
CA CYS A 59 5.76 13.06 9.44
C CYS A 59 5.55 12.12 8.25
N HIS A 60 4.31 11.69 7.96
CA HIS A 60 4.06 10.65 6.96
C HIS A 60 3.88 11.18 5.53
N THR A 61 4.10 12.47 5.29
CA THR A 61 4.04 13.07 3.95
C THR A 61 5.28 13.95 3.74
N THR A 62 6.16 13.56 2.83
CA THR A 62 7.37 14.34 2.51
C THR A 62 7.05 15.81 2.19
N GLY A 63 7.73 16.72 2.88
CA GLY A 63 7.65 18.15 2.64
C GLY A 63 6.36 18.83 3.12
N TYR A 64 5.54 18.16 3.95
CA TYR A 64 4.23 18.67 4.32
C TYR A 64 4.31 19.98 5.12
N ALA A 65 5.21 20.05 6.11
CA ALA A 65 5.40 21.23 6.95
C ALA A 65 5.98 22.41 6.15
N GLU A 66 6.99 22.15 5.32
CA GLU A 66 7.64 23.13 4.45
C GLU A 66 6.67 23.72 3.42
N ALA A 67 5.75 22.90 2.92
CA ALA A 67 4.68 23.34 2.03
C ALA A 67 3.49 23.99 2.76
N ALA A 68 3.56 24.20 4.09
CA ALA A 68 2.47 24.69 4.92
C ALA A 68 1.15 23.90 4.70
N GLY A 69 1.27 22.58 4.60
CA GLY A 69 0.16 21.65 4.38
C GLY A 69 -0.41 21.62 2.96
N LYS A 70 0.22 22.31 1.99
CA LYS A 70 -0.27 22.44 0.60
C LYS A 70 0.21 21.32 -0.33
N ILE A 71 0.46 20.13 0.20
CA ILE A 71 0.73 18.94 -0.60
C ILE A 71 -0.59 18.38 -1.13
N PRO A 72 -0.71 18.01 -2.42
CA PRO A 72 -1.91 17.38 -2.96
C PRO A 72 -2.26 16.05 -2.25
N GLU A 73 -3.56 15.78 -2.04
CA GLU A 73 -4.03 14.56 -1.33
C GLU A 73 -3.51 13.25 -1.93
N LYS A 74 -3.35 13.20 -3.26
CA LYS A 74 -2.78 12.03 -3.95
C LYS A 74 -1.35 11.69 -3.49
N ASP A 75 -0.65 12.64 -2.87
CA ASP A 75 0.71 12.52 -2.39
C ASP A 75 0.82 12.34 -0.88
N TRP A 76 -0.30 12.37 -0.15
CA TRP A 76 -0.29 12.18 1.29
C TRP A 76 0.04 10.74 1.71
N LEU A 77 0.65 10.64 2.90
CA LEU A 77 0.83 9.44 3.70
C LEU A 77 1.74 8.38 3.08
N LYS A 78 2.62 8.80 2.16
CA LYS A 78 3.62 7.96 1.48
C LYS A 78 4.89 7.70 2.32
N GLY A 79 4.91 8.17 3.56
CA GLY A 79 6.09 8.12 4.43
C GLY A 79 7.09 9.21 4.08
N ASP A 80 8.26 9.17 4.72
CA ASP A 80 9.36 10.07 4.42
C ASP A 80 10.72 9.39 4.63
N GLY A 81 11.71 9.81 3.84
CA GLY A 81 13.11 9.41 3.96
C GLY A 81 13.90 10.24 4.97
N MET A 82 13.33 11.34 5.48
CA MET A 82 13.94 12.14 6.53
C MET A 82 13.99 11.37 7.86
N GLY A 83 15.19 11.14 8.38
CA GLY A 83 15.39 10.47 9.66
C GLY A 83 15.11 11.40 10.84
N TRP A 84 14.68 10.82 11.96
CA TRP A 84 14.50 11.49 13.24
C TRP A 84 15.41 10.84 14.27
N ARG A 85 16.57 11.45 14.51
CA ARG A 85 17.65 10.91 15.34
C ARG A 85 17.58 11.45 16.76
N GLY A 86 17.60 10.55 17.74
CA GLY A 86 17.72 10.87 19.16
C GLY A 86 18.39 9.73 19.95
N PRO A 87 18.37 9.77 21.29
CA PRO A 87 18.93 8.69 22.13
C PRO A 87 18.31 7.30 21.88
N TRP A 88 17.11 7.24 21.30
CA TRP A 88 16.43 6.02 20.89
C TRP A 88 16.87 5.47 19.53
N GLY A 89 17.85 6.09 18.87
CA GLY A 89 18.26 5.77 17.50
C GLY A 89 17.61 6.70 16.47
N THR A 90 17.60 6.28 15.21
CA THR A 90 16.99 7.02 14.10
C THR A 90 15.79 6.28 13.56
N THR A 91 14.65 6.96 13.58
CA THR A 91 13.37 6.45 13.05
C THR A 91 13.00 7.19 11.78
N TYR A 92 12.22 6.52 10.94
CA TYR A 92 11.71 7.06 9.68
C TYR A 92 10.20 6.89 9.66
N ALA A 93 9.50 7.90 9.13
CA ALA A 93 8.05 7.86 9.05
C ALA A 93 7.62 6.80 8.03
N SER A 94 6.92 5.77 8.51
CA SER A 94 6.50 4.65 7.67
C SER A 94 5.56 5.09 6.54
N ASN A 95 5.65 4.43 5.39
CA ASN A 95 4.66 4.63 4.33
C ASN A 95 3.32 4.00 4.74
N LEU A 96 2.34 4.83 5.11
CA LEU A 96 1.04 4.34 5.59
C LEU A 96 0.18 3.78 4.45
N ARG A 97 0.37 4.25 3.22
CA ARG A 97 -0.26 3.65 2.02
C ARG A 97 0.08 2.17 1.93
N LEU A 98 1.36 1.82 2.14
CA LEU A 98 1.82 0.42 2.09
C LEU A 98 1.48 -0.33 3.39
N TYR A 99 1.67 0.29 4.55
CA TYR A 99 1.42 -0.35 5.85
C TYR A 99 -0.02 -0.86 5.99
N PHE A 100 -1.03 -0.04 5.67
CA PHE A 100 -2.42 -0.48 5.76
C PHE A 100 -2.83 -1.48 4.68
N HIS A 101 -2.07 -1.62 3.59
CA HIS A 101 -2.33 -2.69 2.61
C HIS A 101 -1.95 -4.07 3.15
N ASN A 102 -1.10 -4.13 4.18
CA ASN A 102 -0.61 -5.37 4.78
C ASN A 102 -1.38 -5.78 6.06
N LEU A 103 -2.43 -5.05 6.42
CA LEU A 103 -3.20 -5.28 7.64
C LEU A 103 -4.70 -5.24 7.36
N THR A 104 -5.48 -6.00 8.12
CA THR A 104 -6.94 -5.82 8.18
C THR A 104 -7.31 -4.60 9.02
N GLU A 105 -8.55 -4.11 8.87
CA GLU A 105 -9.05 -2.98 9.66
C GLU A 105 -8.99 -3.28 11.17
N GLU A 106 -9.33 -4.50 11.58
CA GLU A 106 -9.30 -4.95 12.97
C GLU A 106 -7.87 -5.06 13.50
N GLN A 107 -6.93 -5.52 12.67
CA GLN A 107 -5.50 -5.53 13.04
C GLN A 107 -4.99 -4.11 13.25
N TRP A 108 -5.39 -3.17 12.40
CA TRP A 108 -5.08 -1.75 12.58
C TRP A 108 -5.67 -1.20 13.89
N VAL A 109 -6.97 -1.41 14.15
CA VAL A 109 -7.60 -0.92 15.39
C VAL A 109 -6.89 -1.47 16.63
N ARG A 110 -6.54 -2.77 16.64
CA ARG A 110 -5.73 -3.34 17.74
C ARG A 110 -4.36 -2.68 17.86
N THR A 111 -3.66 -2.50 16.74
CA THR A 111 -2.34 -1.88 16.70
C THR A 111 -2.37 -0.45 17.25
N ALA A 112 -3.33 0.36 16.80
CA ALA A 112 -3.51 1.74 17.25
C ALA A 112 -3.78 1.85 18.76
N ARG A 113 -4.36 0.82 19.38
CA ARG A 113 -4.66 0.79 20.82
C ARG A 113 -3.48 0.31 21.66
N SER A 114 -2.67 -0.63 21.17
CA SER A 114 -1.70 -1.33 22.00
C SER A 114 -0.24 -1.01 21.71
N VAL A 115 0.12 -0.68 20.46
CA VAL A 115 1.54 -0.56 20.08
C VAL A 115 2.10 0.80 20.46
N GLU A 116 3.25 0.78 21.13
CA GLU A 116 4.07 1.97 21.37
C GLU A 116 5.10 2.09 20.25
N PHE A 117 4.85 3.05 19.36
CA PHE A 117 5.78 3.32 18.27
C PHE A 117 7.01 4.08 18.79
N ARG A 118 8.16 3.88 18.13
CA ARG A 118 9.38 4.60 18.49
C ARG A 118 9.20 6.11 18.28
N PRO A 119 9.85 6.97 19.09
CA PRO A 119 9.77 8.41 18.90
C PRO A 119 10.25 8.85 17.51
N PRO A 120 9.77 9.98 16.96
CA PRO A 120 8.87 10.94 17.60
C PRO A 120 7.37 10.65 17.39
N MET A 121 7.01 9.48 16.83
CA MET A 121 5.60 9.16 16.53
C MET A 121 4.71 9.27 17.78
N PRO A 122 3.68 10.14 17.81
CA PRO A 122 2.85 10.37 18.98
C PRO A 122 1.76 9.29 19.11
N TRP A 123 2.16 8.05 19.35
CA TRP A 123 1.28 6.88 19.38
C TRP A 123 0.13 6.99 20.40
N PHE A 124 0.30 7.77 21.46
CA PHE A 124 -0.73 8.02 22.46
C PHE A 124 -1.95 8.75 21.87
N VAL A 125 -1.76 9.58 20.83
CA VAL A 125 -2.87 10.21 20.11
C VAL A 125 -3.78 9.16 19.47
N LEU A 126 -3.20 8.08 18.92
CA LEU A 126 -3.98 6.97 18.36
C LEU A 126 -4.80 6.24 19.43
N ARG A 127 -4.26 6.11 20.65
CA ARG A 127 -4.96 5.48 21.78
C ARG A 127 -6.15 6.31 22.25
N GLU A 128 -6.15 7.62 22.08
CA GLU A 128 -7.25 8.51 22.48
C GLU A 128 -8.35 8.65 21.40
N MET A 129 -8.02 8.37 20.13
CA MET A 129 -9.00 8.46 19.04
C MET A 129 -10.21 7.54 19.29
N LYS A 130 -11.41 7.98 18.90
CA LYS A 130 -12.57 7.08 18.92
C LYS A 130 -12.35 5.98 17.89
N GLU A 131 -12.92 4.80 18.12
CA GLU A 131 -12.73 3.68 17.18
C GLU A 131 -13.19 4.03 15.76
N GLN A 132 -14.29 4.77 15.63
CA GLN A 132 -14.78 5.27 14.34
C GLN A 132 -13.74 6.12 13.60
N ASP A 133 -12.91 6.88 14.32
CA ASP A 133 -11.88 7.75 13.75
C ASP A 133 -10.73 6.90 13.19
N LEU A 134 -10.30 5.90 13.97
CA LEU A 134 -9.29 4.93 13.54
C LEU A 134 -9.72 4.18 12.27
N ARG A 135 -10.98 3.72 12.22
CA ARG A 135 -11.54 3.04 11.05
C ARG A 135 -11.69 3.97 9.85
N ALA A 136 -12.12 5.22 10.06
CA ALA A 136 -12.20 6.22 9.00
C ALA A 136 -10.84 6.47 8.36
N ILE A 137 -9.78 6.62 9.17
CA ILE A 137 -8.39 6.77 8.69
C ILE A 137 -7.98 5.55 7.86
N TYR A 138 -8.20 4.33 8.36
CA TYR A 138 -7.87 3.10 7.64
C TYR A 138 -8.54 3.02 6.27
N ARG A 139 -9.86 3.22 6.23
CA ARG A 139 -10.65 3.15 4.98
C ARG A 139 -10.22 4.22 4.00
N PHE A 140 -9.96 5.43 4.49
CA PHE A 140 -9.50 6.52 3.65
C PHE A 140 -8.14 6.25 3.03
N VAL A 141 -7.15 5.84 3.81
CA VAL A 141 -5.81 5.53 3.29
C VAL A 141 -5.85 4.33 2.32
N ARG A 142 -6.67 3.32 2.60
CA ARG A 142 -6.93 2.20 1.68
C ARG A 142 -7.58 2.65 0.37
N HIS A 143 -8.56 3.56 0.46
CA HIS A 143 -9.21 4.15 -0.71
C HIS A 143 -8.24 4.92 -1.60
N LEU A 144 -7.27 5.62 -1.01
CA LEU A 144 -6.26 6.31 -1.80
C LEU A 144 -5.32 5.34 -2.57
N GLY A 145 -5.25 4.07 -2.18
CA GLY A 145 -4.45 3.02 -2.84
C GLY A 145 -2.99 2.92 -2.34
N PRO A 146 -2.22 1.91 -2.79
CA PRO A 146 -0.80 1.81 -2.49
C PRO A 146 0.00 2.77 -3.39
N ALA A 147 0.98 3.48 -2.84
CA ALA A 147 1.84 4.38 -3.59
C ALA A 147 3.13 4.71 -2.83
N GLY A 148 4.20 5.05 -3.55
CA GLY A 148 5.52 5.36 -2.98
C GLY A 148 6.31 4.11 -2.60
N GLU A 149 7.43 4.32 -1.93
CA GLU A 149 8.36 3.27 -1.52
C GLU A 149 8.26 2.99 -0.01
N PRO A 150 8.74 1.82 0.48
CA PRO A 150 8.93 1.60 1.90
C PRO A 150 9.88 2.65 2.51
N ALA A 151 9.60 3.05 3.75
CA ALA A 151 10.50 3.93 4.49
C ALA A 151 11.83 3.21 4.79
N PRO A 152 12.94 3.96 4.97
CA PRO A 152 14.20 3.38 5.40
C PRO A 152 14.06 2.59 6.72
N ALA A 153 14.92 1.59 6.90
CA ALA A 153 14.95 0.80 8.12
C ALA A 153 15.42 1.65 9.31
N TYR A 154 14.89 1.32 10.50
CA TYR A 154 15.37 1.88 11.76
C TYR A 154 16.89 1.67 11.93
N VAL A 155 17.58 2.71 12.43
CA VAL A 155 19.01 2.66 12.75
C VAL A 155 19.19 2.76 14.27
N PRO A 156 19.82 1.76 14.92
CA PRO A 156 20.09 1.78 16.36
C PRO A 156 20.94 2.98 16.84
N PRO A 157 20.91 3.33 18.16
CA PRO A 157 21.65 4.47 18.69
C PRO A 157 23.17 4.42 18.49
N ASP A 158 23.74 3.22 18.41
CA ASP A 158 25.16 2.95 18.22
C ASP A 158 25.61 2.99 16.75
N GLN A 159 24.69 3.29 15.83
CA GLN A 159 24.97 3.35 14.40
C GLN A 159 24.70 4.73 13.80
N GLU A 160 25.44 5.06 12.75
CA GLU A 160 25.27 6.31 12.01
C GLU A 160 24.28 6.13 10.84
N PRO A 161 23.13 6.82 10.83
CA PRO A 161 22.19 6.79 9.73
C PRO A 161 22.74 7.59 8.55
N LYS A 162 22.23 7.29 7.36
CA LYS A 162 22.52 8.12 6.19
C LYS A 162 21.79 9.47 6.33
N PRO A 163 22.45 10.61 6.04
CA PRO A 163 21.76 11.90 5.97
C PRO A 163 20.75 11.93 4.81
N PRO A 164 19.70 12.77 4.88
CA PRO A 164 19.44 13.76 5.94
C PRO A 164 18.66 13.20 7.13
N PHE A 165 18.86 13.79 8.31
CA PHE A 165 18.06 13.55 9.50
C PHE A 165 17.95 14.80 10.38
N ILE A 166 16.83 14.91 11.09
CA ILE A 166 16.61 15.88 12.18
C ILE A 166 17.23 15.31 13.44
N LEU A 167 18.06 16.10 14.13
CA LEU A 167 18.70 15.71 15.38
C LEU A 167 17.93 16.28 16.58
N PHE A 168 17.34 15.40 17.39
CA PHE A 168 16.90 15.75 18.73
C PHE A 168 18.12 15.86 19.63
N PRO A 169 18.31 17.00 20.30
CA PRO A 169 19.45 17.18 21.19
C PRO A 169 19.38 16.15 22.32
N ALA A 170 20.52 15.55 22.66
CA ALA A 170 20.62 14.80 23.90
C ALA A 170 20.44 15.78 25.08
N ALA A 171 19.88 15.28 26.18
CA ALA A 171 19.95 16.03 27.44
C ALA A 171 21.43 16.34 27.73
N PRO A 172 21.76 17.55 28.23
CA PRO A 172 23.11 17.84 28.68
C PRO A 172 23.57 16.74 29.63
N GLN A 173 24.75 16.17 29.42
CA GLN A 173 25.34 15.30 30.43
C GLN A 173 25.48 16.11 31.71
N ALA A 174 24.85 15.63 32.79
CA ALA A 174 25.03 16.22 34.10
C ALA A 174 26.54 16.25 34.38
N ALA A 175 27.08 17.44 34.66
CA ALA A 175 28.46 17.57 35.09
C ALA A 175 28.65 16.70 36.33
N GLN A 176 29.58 15.75 36.26
CA GLN A 176 29.99 14.92 37.39
C GLN A 176 30.78 15.75 38.39
#